data_AF-W9T566-F1
#
_entry.id   AF-W9T566-F1
#
_cell.length_a   1.000
_cell.length_b   1.000
_cell.length_c   1.000
_cell.angle_alpha   90.00
_cell.angle_beta   90.00
_cell.angle_gamma   90.00
#
_symmetry.space_group_name_H-M   'P 1'
#
loop_
_entity.id
_entity.type
_entity.pdbx_description
1 polymer ?
#
loop_
_entity_poly.entity_id
_entity_poly.type
_entity_poly.pdbx_seq_one_letter_code
_entity_poly.pdbx_strand_id
1 'polypeptide(L)'
;MSFEPDDIVAGKVFYNYVWQPFVCEELSGFSVFLRDEQGDIFHTFSAYGRGAEELLGTYVLLDMTPHGRNENGPNHDLTDWVRHHDRYGSGGGVMPNGRPSSDTGGCCHD
;
A
#
# COMPACT_ATOMS: atom_id res chain seq x y z
N MET A 1 5.09 -0.54 -4.81
CA MET A 1 6.20 -1.47 -5.12
C MET A 1 5.59 -2.86 -5.19
N SER A 2 5.82 -3.62 -6.26
CA SER A 2 5.34 -5.01 -6.37
C SER A 2 6.43 -5.98 -5.90
N PHE A 3 6.03 -7.11 -5.30
CA PHE A 3 6.93 -8.15 -4.80
C PHE A 3 6.91 -9.39 -5.67
N GLU A 4 8.01 -10.15 -5.66
CA GLU A 4 8.07 -11.43 -6.35
C GLU A 4 7.12 -12.45 -5.70
N PRO A 5 6.41 -13.29 -6.46
CA PRO A 5 5.46 -14.25 -5.91
C PRO A 5 6.07 -15.20 -4.88
N ASP A 6 7.33 -15.62 -5.09
CA ASP A 6 8.03 -16.52 -4.18
C ASP A 6 8.33 -15.87 -2.82
N ASP A 7 8.64 -14.57 -2.79
CA ASP A 7 8.88 -13.81 -1.56
C ASP A 7 7.58 -13.62 -0.75
N ILE A 8 6.46 -13.46 -1.46
CA ILE A 8 5.12 -13.41 -0.87
C ILE A 8 4.78 -14.74 -0.19
N VAL A 9 5.00 -15.86 -0.89
CA VAL A 9 4.76 -17.22 -0.37
C VAL A 9 5.68 -17.52 0.82
N ALA A 10 6.93 -17.07 0.76
CA ALA A 10 7.88 -17.18 1.87
C ALA A 10 7.53 -16.28 3.07
N GLY A 11 6.59 -15.34 2.91
CA GLY A 11 6.12 -14.45 3.96
C GLY A 11 7.11 -13.34 4.32
N LYS A 12 8.09 -13.03 3.46
CA LYS A 12 9.14 -12.04 3.71
C LYS A 12 9.54 -11.33 2.42
N VAL A 13 9.44 -10.01 2.40
CA VAL A 13 9.67 -9.17 1.22
C VAL A 13 10.77 -8.15 1.46
N PHE A 14 11.47 -7.75 0.39
CA PHE A 14 12.43 -6.66 0.44
C PHE A 14 11.72 -5.34 0.16
N TYR A 15 11.64 -4.48 1.17
CA TYR A 15 10.87 -3.25 1.13
C TYR A 15 11.66 -2.12 1.80
N ASN A 16 11.88 -1.03 1.08
CA ASN A 16 12.65 0.12 1.55
C ASN A 16 14.01 -0.23 2.16
N TYR A 17 14.84 -0.87 1.35
CA TYR A 17 16.25 -1.18 1.67
C TYR A 17 16.45 -2.17 2.83
N VAL A 18 15.38 -2.82 3.31
CA VAL A 18 15.45 -3.82 4.37
C VAL A 18 14.46 -4.96 4.10
N TRP A 19 14.81 -6.16 4.55
CA TRP A 19 13.89 -7.29 4.52
C TRP A 19 12.89 -7.21 5.67
N GLN A 20 11.60 -7.34 5.38
CA GLN A 20 10.52 -7.25 6.36
C GLN A 20 9.49 -8.38 6.17
N PRO A 21 8.71 -8.74 7.21
CA PRO A 21 7.58 -9.65 7.06
C PRO A 21 6.63 -9.14 5.98
N PHE A 22 6.13 -10.05 5.15
CA PHE A 22 5.09 -9.73 4.19
C PHE A 22 3.81 -9.37 4.94
N VAL A 23 3.31 -8.17 4.69
CA VAL A 23 2.00 -7.71 5.19
C VAL A 23 1.04 -7.48 4.03
N CYS A 24 1.53 -6.94 2.90
CA CYS A 24 0.75 -6.74 1.69
C CYS A 24 1.55 -6.67 0.40
N GLU A 25 0.84 -6.87 -0.71
CA GLU A 25 1.39 -6.85 -2.07
C GLU A 25 1.82 -5.46 -2.52
N GLU A 26 1.16 -4.44 -1.99
CA GLU A 26 1.45 -3.04 -2.28
C GLU A 26 1.76 -2.28 -1.01
N LEU A 27 3.03 -1.99 -0.80
CA LEU A 27 3.49 -1.14 0.29
C LEU A 27 3.85 0.27 -0.20
N SER A 28 3.37 1.28 0.53
CA SER A 28 3.52 2.70 0.23
C SER A 28 4.78 3.30 0.86
N GLY A 29 5.60 3.96 0.06
CA GLY A 29 6.74 4.68 0.60
C GLY A 29 7.28 5.68 -0.40
N PHE A 30 7.98 6.67 0.12
CA PHE A 30 8.76 7.57 -0.71
C PHE A 30 10.10 7.86 -0.03
N SER A 31 11.07 8.18 -0.87
CA SER A 31 12.45 8.40 -0.48
C SER A 31 12.95 9.64 -1.20
N VAL A 32 13.69 10.48 -0.48
CA VAL A 32 14.34 11.66 -1.02
C VAL A 32 15.83 11.39 -1.09
N PHE A 33 16.39 11.62 -2.28
CA PHE A 33 17.81 11.49 -2.55
C PHE A 33 18.39 12.86 -2.88
N LEU A 34 19.53 13.16 -2.29
CA LEU A 34 20.34 14.32 -2.64
C LEU A 34 21.53 13.83 -3.46
N ARG A 35 21.81 14.48 -4.59
CA ARG A 35 23.07 14.33 -5.32
C ARG A 35 23.92 15.58 -5.05
N ASP A 36 25.17 15.39 -4.64
CA ASP A 36 26.09 16.51 -4.44
C ASP A 36 26.83 16.91 -5.74
N GLU A 37 27.73 17.89 -5.63
CA GLU A 37 28.54 18.39 -6.75
C GLU A 37 29.59 17.37 -7.23
N GLN A 38 30.01 16.45 -6.36
CA GLN A 38 30.95 15.37 -6.69
C GLN A 38 30.25 14.19 -7.39
N GLY A 39 28.91 14.17 -7.35
CA GLY A 39 28.06 13.16 -7.96
C GLY A 39 27.65 12.04 -7.01
N ASP A 40 28.03 12.12 -5.73
CA ASP A 40 27.63 11.17 -4.68
C ASP A 40 26.14 11.30 -4.38
N ILE A 41 25.49 10.17 -4.08
CA ILE A 41 24.04 10.10 -3.81
C ILE A 41 23.82 9.75 -2.34
N PHE A 42 23.09 10.61 -1.64
CA PHE A 42 22.73 10.46 -0.24
C PHE A 42 21.24 10.18 -0.10
N HIS A 43 20.90 9.26 0.80
CA HIS A 43 19.52 8.99 1.21
C HIS A 43 19.18 9.87 2.42
N THR A 44 18.44 10.96 2.20
CA THR A 44 18.29 12.03 3.20
C THR A 44 16.99 11.95 3.98
N PHE A 45 15.96 11.32 3.40
CA PHE A 45 14.66 11.14 4.05
C PHE A 45 13.91 9.97 3.43
N SER A 46 13.10 9.29 4.24
CA SER A 46 12.02 8.43 3.76
C SER A 46 10.88 8.33 4.74
N ALA A 47 9.70 8.01 4.21
CA ALA A 47 8.55 7.54 4.97
C ALA A 47 8.04 6.22 4.38
N TYR A 48 7.59 5.31 5.25
CA TYR A 48 7.25 3.92 4.91
C TYR A 48 5.96 3.49 5.58
N GLY A 49 5.01 2.96 4.83
CA GLY A 49 3.67 2.54 5.30
C GLY A 49 2.77 3.71 5.71
N ARG A 50 3.33 4.71 6.40
CA ARG A 50 2.73 5.96 6.90
C ARG A 50 3.73 7.11 6.70
N GLY A 51 3.27 8.35 6.78
CA GLY A 51 4.05 9.60 6.62
C GLY A 51 4.08 10.17 5.20
N ALA A 52 3.24 9.65 4.30
CA ALA A 52 3.07 10.13 2.91
C ALA A 52 1.71 10.82 2.68
N GLU A 53 0.90 10.90 3.73
CA GLU A 53 -0.42 11.50 3.76
C GLU A 53 -0.44 12.90 3.16
N GLU A 54 0.56 13.73 3.48
CA GLU A 54 0.67 15.10 2.95
C GLU A 54 0.92 15.14 1.44
N LEU A 55 1.48 14.07 0.86
CA LEU A 55 1.68 13.93 -0.59
C LEU A 55 0.45 13.36 -1.29
N LEU A 56 -0.45 12.71 -0.54
CA LEU A 56 -1.71 12.17 -1.03
C LEU A 56 -2.79 13.24 -0.82
N GLY A 57 -2.91 14.19 -1.75
CA GLY A 57 -3.82 15.34 -1.62
C GLY A 57 -5.29 14.97 -1.27
N THR A 58 -5.76 13.79 -1.69
CA THR A 58 -7.09 13.28 -1.31
C THR A 58 -7.19 12.89 0.18
N TYR A 59 -6.11 12.42 0.79
CA TYR A 59 -6.09 11.96 2.19
C TYR A 59 -6.12 13.14 3.15
N VAL A 60 -5.33 14.17 2.85
CA VAL A 60 -5.39 15.45 3.57
C VAL A 60 -6.82 16.01 3.52
N LEU A 61 -7.49 15.91 2.36
CA LEU A 61 -8.88 16.33 2.22
C LEU A 61 -9.84 15.53 3.10
N LEU A 62 -9.68 14.20 3.18
CA LEU A 62 -10.52 13.33 4.03
C LEU A 62 -10.28 13.57 5.52
N ASP A 63 -9.03 13.79 5.94
CA ASP A 63 -8.68 14.08 7.34
C ASP A 63 -9.32 15.37 7.87
N MET A 64 -9.59 16.33 6.98
CA MET A 64 -10.30 17.56 7.32
C MET A 64 -11.80 17.37 7.51
N THR A 65 -12.35 16.20 7.15
CA THR A 65 -13.78 15.90 7.35
C THR A 65 -14.03 15.35 8.77
N PRO A 66 -15.22 15.54 9.36
CA PRO A 66 -15.53 15.06 10.71
C PRO A 66 -15.35 13.55 10.94
N HIS A 67 -15.39 12.75 9.87
CA HIS A 67 -15.20 11.30 9.93
C HIS A 67 -13.77 10.86 9.57
N GLY A 68 -12.87 11.81 9.29
CA GLY A 68 -11.52 11.53 8.82
C GLY A 68 -11.54 10.62 7.58
N ARG A 69 -10.70 9.58 7.61
CA ARG A 69 -10.62 8.56 6.54
C ARG A 69 -11.68 7.46 6.65
N ASN A 70 -12.53 7.48 7.68
CA ASN A 70 -13.57 6.48 7.89
C ASN A 70 -13.07 5.02 7.91
N GLU A 71 -11.86 4.80 8.45
CA GLU A 71 -11.21 3.48 8.65
C GLU A 71 -11.79 2.75 9.89
N ASN A 72 -13.09 2.48 9.84
CA ASN A 72 -13.88 1.92 10.95
C ASN A 72 -14.21 0.43 10.77
N GLY A 73 -13.62 -0.23 9.76
CA GLY A 73 -13.84 -1.64 9.51
C GLY A 73 -12.97 -2.53 10.40
N PRO A 74 -13.00 -3.86 10.19
CA PRO A 74 -12.32 -4.81 11.05
C PRO A 74 -10.79 -4.62 11.10
N ASN A 75 -10.19 -4.06 10.05
CA ASN A 75 -8.74 -3.89 9.98
C ASN A 75 -8.28 -2.52 10.50
N HIS A 76 -9.20 -1.55 10.62
CA HIS A 76 -8.90 -0.17 10.99
C HIS A 76 -7.84 0.48 10.09
N ASP A 77 -7.91 0.17 8.80
CA ASP A 77 -7.01 0.68 7.78
C ASP A 77 -7.72 0.82 6.41
N LEU A 78 -6.97 1.23 5.39
CA LEU A 78 -7.47 1.50 4.04
C LEU A 78 -8.11 0.28 3.37
N THR A 79 -7.73 -0.94 3.76
CA THR A 79 -8.29 -2.18 3.21
C THR A 79 -9.77 -2.35 3.55
N ASP A 80 -10.31 -1.57 4.49
CA ASP A 80 -11.72 -1.65 4.86
C ASP A 80 -12.65 -1.10 3.78
N TRP A 81 -12.25 -0.07 3.03
CA TRP A 81 -13.15 0.63 2.10
C TRP A 81 -12.55 0.99 0.73
N VAL A 82 -11.21 1.03 0.58
CA VAL A 82 -10.57 1.35 -0.70
C VAL A 82 -10.71 0.17 -1.67
N ARG A 83 -11.38 0.39 -2.80
CA ARG A 83 -11.53 -0.59 -3.89
C ARG A 83 -11.35 0.10 -5.23
N HIS A 84 -10.98 -0.68 -6.26
CA HIS A 84 -11.09 -0.20 -7.64
C HIS A 84 -12.56 0.10 -7.97
N HIS A 85 -12.77 1.11 -8.81
CA HIS A 85 -14.10 1.64 -9.13
C HIS A 85 -15.04 0.59 -9.74
N ASP A 86 -14.50 -0.30 -10.57
CA ASP A 86 -15.19 -1.44 -11.19
C ASP A 86 -15.66 -2.50 -10.19
N ARG A 87 -15.18 -2.45 -8.95
CA ARG A 87 -15.52 -3.38 -7.87
C ARG A 87 -16.44 -2.77 -6.82
N TYR A 88 -16.93 -1.55 -7.04
CA TYR A 88 -17.92 -0.97 -6.14
C TYR A 88 -19.21 -1.82 -6.18
N GLY A 89 -19.69 -2.22 -5.00
CA GLY A 89 -20.89 -3.05 -4.86
C GLY A 89 -20.68 -4.55 -5.03
N SER A 90 -19.46 -5.04 -5.34
CA SER A 90 -19.19 -6.47 -5.52
C SER A 90 -19.26 -7.30 -4.23
N GLY A 91 -19.44 -6.67 -3.06
CA GLY A 91 -19.25 -7.31 -1.76
C GLY A 91 -17.81 -7.79 -1.56
N GLY A 92 -17.49 -8.29 -0.37
CA GLY A 92 -16.15 -8.78 -0.02
C GLY A 92 -15.19 -7.71 0.54
N GLY A 93 -14.17 -8.20 1.25
CA GLY A 93 -13.09 -7.39 1.82
C GLY A 93 -11.91 -7.28 0.88
N VAL A 94 -10.95 -6.44 1.22
CA VAL A 94 -9.58 -6.57 0.76
C VAL A 94 -8.83 -7.18 1.94
N MET A 95 -8.12 -8.27 1.68
CA MET A 95 -7.24 -8.87 2.67
C MET A 95 -6.21 -7.83 3.11
N PRO A 96 -5.59 -7.97 4.30
CA PRO A 96 -4.51 -7.08 4.73
C PRO A 96 -3.43 -6.93 3.67
N ASN A 97 -3.29 -7.95 2.80
CA ASN A 97 -2.34 -7.94 1.72
C ASN A 97 -2.71 -7.13 0.46
N GLY A 98 -3.84 -6.43 0.43
CA GLY A 98 -4.27 -5.65 -0.74
C GLY A 98 -5.05 -6.47 -1.80
N ARG A 99 -5.07 -7.80 -1.71
CA ARG A 99 -5.86 -8.65 -2.61
C ARG A 99 -7.35 -8.65 -2.23
N PRO A 100 -8.28 -8.70 -3.21
CA PRO A 100 -9.68 -8.96 -2.91
C PRO A 100 -9.86 -10.32 -2.20
N SER A 101 -10.77 -10.37 -1.21
CA SER A 101 -10.99 -11.56 -0.38
C SER A 101 -11.72 -12.70 -1.09
N SER A 102 -12.34 -12.45 -2.25
CA SER A 102 -13.18 -13.40 -2.97
C SER A 102 -12.66 -13.68 -4.38
N ASP A 103 -11.36 -13.88 -4.55
CA ASP A 103 -10.84 -14.41 -5.82
C ASP A 103 -11.05 -15.92 -5.88
N THR A 104 -12.31 -16.33 -6.09
CA THR A 104 -12.69 -17.69 -6.52
C THR A 104 -13.17 -17.63 -7.97
N GLY A 105 -12.43 -16.95 -8.86
CA GLY A 105 -12.85 -16.68 -10.23
C GLY A 105 -11.74 -16.87 -11.27
N GLY A 106 -11.27 -18.11 -11.41
CA GLY A 106 -10.63 -18.74 -12.58
C GLY A 106 -9.90 -17.85 -13.60
N CYS A 107 -8.58 -18.00 -13.66
CA CYS A 107 -7.74 -17.66 -14.82
C CYS A 107 -8.08 -18.53 -16.04
N CYS A 108 -9.21 -18.30 -16.72
CA CYS A 108 -9.49 -18.89 -18.03
C CYS A 108 -10.22 -17.86 -18.90
N HIS A 109 -9.50 -17.28 -19.86
CA HIS A 109 -10.11 -16.76 -21.08
C HIS A 109 -9.68 -17.69 -22.21
N ASP A 110 -10.66 -18.30 -22.88
CA ASP A 110 -10.49 -18.98 -24.18
C ASP A 110 -10.26 -17.94 -25.29
#